data_AF-A0A7X5VRM9-F1
#
_entry.id   AF-A0A7X5VRM9-F1
#
_cell.length_a   1.000
_cell.length_b   1.000
_cell.length_c   1.000
_cell.angle_alpha   90.00
_cell.angle_beta   90.00
_cell.angle_gamma   90.00
#
_symmetry.space_group_name_H-M   'P 1'
#
loop_
_entity.id
_entity.type
_entity.pdbx_description
1 polymer ?
#
loop_
_entity_poly.entity_id
_entity_poly.type
_entity_poly.pdbx_seq_one_letter_code
_entity_poly.pdbx_strand_id
1 'polypeptide(L)'
;EVIGDETTPDSSLGVPGSPKAVFIDGDYDISGSGSYAGLLWVTGDLNLSGAVSWQGPIWVVGTGEFLRSGAGNGDISGGLVVADVAGPDRILFTDDDCSGEDGTPGTTDDGVASSTYHVDGAGNSVTGYCSEYFDAYRSLRPLEIVDFRQD
;
A
#
# COMPACT_ATOMS: atom_id res chain seq x y z
N GLU A 1 -14.11 -8.33 3.00
CA GLU A 1 -12.85 -8.50 2.25
C GLU A 1 -13.09 -8.08 0.83
N VAL A 2 -12.08 -7.50 0.19
CA VAL A 2 -12.02 -7.19 -1.23
C VAL A 2 -10.71 -7.72 -1.76
N ILE A 3 -10.77 -8.48 -2.86
CA ILE A 3 -9.63 -8.91 -3.64
C ILE A 3 -9.93 -8.39 -5.05
N GLY A 4 -9.04 -7.59 -5.61
CA GLY A 4 -9.25 -6.97 -6.91
C GLY A 4 -7.95 -6.48 -7.54
N ASP A 5 -8.10 -5.64 -8.55
CA ASP A 5 -7.04 -5.11 -9.40
C ASP A 5 -7.20 -3.58 -9.55
N GLU A 6 -6.50 -2.96 -10.52
CA GLU A 6 -6.52 -1.52 -10.79
C GLU A 6 -7.92 -0.98 -11.14
N THR A 7 -8.88 -1.84 -11.47
CA THR A 7 -10.26 -1.46 -11.81
C THR A 7 -11.20 -1.50 -10.61
N THR A 8 -10.71 -1.87 -9.42
CA THR A 8 -11.51 -2.00 -8.20
C THR A 8 -12.15 -0.67 -7.82
N PRO A 9 -13.49 -0.56 -7.78
CA PRO A 9 -14.13 0.72 -7.51
C PRO A 9 -13.95 1.13 -6.04
N ASP A 10 -13.65 2.41 -5.79
CA ASP A 10 -13.47 2.98 -4.43
C ASP A 10 -14.67 2.71 -3.50
N SER A 11 -15.87 2.58 -4.06
CA SER A 11 -17.08 2.26 -3.30
C SER A 11 -17.07 0.85 -2.69
N SER A 12 -16.19 -0.03 -3.15
CA SER A 12 -15.98 -1.36 -2.60
C SER A 12 -15.07 -1.36 -1.37
N LEU A 13 -14.32 -0.29 -1.13
CA LEU A 13 -13.39 -0.18 0.00
C LEU A 13 -14.12 -0.18 1.35
N GLY A 14 -13.35 -0.31 2.43
CA GLY A 14 -13.88 -0.17 3.79
C GLY A 14 -14.07 1.28 4.17
N VAL A 15 -14.97 1.54 5.12
CA VAL A 15 -15.25 2.88 5.65
C VAL A 15 -15.24 2.85 7.18
N PRO A 16 -15.07 4.00 7.87
CA PRO A 16 -15.19 4.03 9.32
C PRO A 16 -16.51 3.39 9.79
N GLY A 17 -16.44 2.47 10.75
CA GLY A 17 -17.60 1.70 11.24
C GLY A 17 -17.95 0.44 10.42
N SER A 18 -17.41 0.30 9.20
CA SER A 18 -17.47 -0.93 8.39
C SER A 18 -16.14 -1.11 7.64
N PRO A 19 -15.02 -1.31 8.38
CA PRO A 19 -13.70 -1.43 7.79
C PRO A 19 -13.56 -2.73 7.01
N LYS A 20 -12.68 -2.77 6.00
CA LYS A 20 -12.43 -3.97 5.20
C LYS A 20 -10.93 -4.22 5.06
N ALA A 21 -10.56 -5.50 4.98
CA ALA A 21 -9.30 -5.90 4.38
C ALA A 21 -9.46 -5.87 2.84
N VAL A 22 -8.59 -5.12 2.17
CA VAL A 22 -8.57 -4.89 0.73
C VAL A 22 -7.18 -5.28 0.23
N PHE A 23 -7.14 -6.19 -0.75
CA PHE A 23 -5.94 -6.54 -1.50
C PHE A 23 -6.16 -6.16 -2.96
N ILE A 24 -5.26 -5.32 -3.49
CA ILE A 24 -5.23 -4.89 -4.89
C ILE A 24 -3.96 -5.44 -5.52
N ASP A 25 -4.16 -6.25 -6.56
CA ASP A 25 -3.08 -6.74 -7.42
C ASP A 25 -2.89 -5.78 -8.59
N GLY A 26 -1.85 -4.95 -8.53
CA GLY A 26 -1.57 -3.89 -9.49
C GLY A 26 -1.61 -2.49 -8.87
N ASP A 27 -1.57 -1.48 -9.74
CA ASP A 27 -1.61 -0.07 -9.36
C ASP A 27 -2.99 0.33 -8.83
N TYR A 28 -3.04 1.30 -7.92
CA TYR A 28 -4.32 1.76 -7.37
C TYR A 28 -4.36 3.26 -7.15
N ASP A 29 -5.34 3.91 -7.81
CA ASP A 29 -5.61 5.34 -7.69
C ASP A 29 -6.88 5.58 -6.87
N ILE A 30 -6.77 6.32 -5.76
CA ILE A 30 -7.92 6.86 -5.03
C ILE A 30 -7.90 8.38 -5.17
N SER A 31 -8.96 8.96 -5.73
CA SER A 31 -9.01 10.39 -6.03
C SER A 31 -10.26 11.09 -5.48
N GLY A 32 -10.16 12.41 -5.33
CA GLY A 32 -11.29 13.25 -4.91
C GLY A 32 -11.37 13.39 -3.40
N SER A 33 -12.54 13.14 -2.81
CA SER A 33 -12.77 13.27 -1.36
C SER A 33 -13.49 12.04 -0.85
N GLY A 34 -12.83 11.26 0.00
CA GLY A 34 -13.37 10.03 0.57
C GLY A 34 -12.78 9.75 1.94
N SER A 35 -13.53 9.02 2.77
CA SER A 35 -13.08 8.56 4.08
C SER A 35 -13.21 7.06 4.14
N TYR A 36 -12.07 6.39 4.18
CA TYR A 36 -11.94 4.94 4.10
C TYR A 36 -11.32 4.38 5.37
N ALA A 37 -11.51 3.09 5.61
CA ALA A 37 -10.92 2.41 6.76
C ALA A 37 -10.69 0.92 6.55
N GLY A 38 -9.67 0.40 7.22
CA GLY A 38 -9.30 -1.01 7.25
C GLY A 38 -7.83 -1.23 6.90
N LEU A 39 -7.56 -2.43 6.37
CA LEU A 39 -6.25 -2.80 5.83
C LEU A 39 -6.30 -2.64 4.31
N LEU A 40 -5.38 -1.86 3.73
CA LEU A 40 -5.16 -1.79 2.29
C LEU A 40 -3.80 -2.37 1.95
N TRP A 41 -3.77 -3.36 1.06
CA TRP A 41 -2.55 -3.89 0.44
C TRP A 41 -2.63 -3.60 -1.05
N VAL A 42 -1.62 -2.93 -1.60
CA VAL A 42 -1.42 -2.71 -3.05
C VAL A 42 -0.07 -3.29 -3.46
N THR A 43 -0.03 -4.05 -4.56
CA THR A 43 1.22 -4.60 -5.11
C THR A 43 1.90 -3.69 -6.13
N GLY A 44 1.15 -2.82 -6.80
CA GLY A 44 1.70 -1.77 -7.66
C GLY A 44 1.86 -0.43 -6.92
N ASP A 45 1.76 0.64 -7.71
CA ASP A 45 1.88 2.00 -7.24
C ASP A 45 0.56 2.45 -6.58
N LEU A 46 0.62 3.01 -5.37
CA LEU A 46 -0.55 3.59 -4.69
C LEU A 46 -0.53 5.10 -4.80
N ASN A 47 -1.52 5.67 -5.50
CA ASN A 47 -1.70 7.11 -5.63
C ASN A 47 -2.98 7.59 -4.92
N LEU A 48 -2.79 8.41 -3.89
CA LEU A 48 -3.87 9.07 -3.15
C LEU A 48 -3.91 10.56 -3.52
N SER A 49 -4.92 11.00 -4.26
CA SER A 49 -5.03 12.38 -4.72
C SER A 49 -6.25 13.12 -4.17
N GLY A 50 -6.06 14.38 -3.78
CA GLY A 50 -7.14 15.26 -3.27
C GLY A 50 -7.23 15.29 -1.75
N ALA A 51 -8.42 14.97 -1.21
CA ALA A 51 -8.75 15.00 0.21
C ALA A 51 -9.11 13.60 0.75
N VAL A 52 -8.41 12.57 0.27
CA VAL A 52 -8.60 11.18 0.70
C VAL A 52 -8.11 10.99 2.13
N SER A 53 -8.95 10.41 2.98
CA SER A 53 -8.63 10.00 4.34
C SER A 53 -8.67 8.49 4.48
N TRP A 54 -7.74 7.93 5.26
CA TRP A 54 -7.67 6.50 5.56
C TRP A 54 -7.45 6.26 7.06
N GLN A 55 -8.21 5.35 7.65
CA GLN A 55 -7.99 4.86 9.00
C GLN A 55 -7.57 3.38 8.97
N GLY A 56 -6.32 3.11 9.32
CA GLY A 56 -5.75 1.77 9.40
C GLY A 56 -4.44 1.59 8.65
N PRO A 57 -3.91 0.36 8.64
CA PRO A 57 -2.69 0.04 7.94
C PRO A 57 -2.85 0.12 6.42
N ILE A 58 -1.85 0.70 5.77
CA ILE A 58 -1.64 0.68 4.31
C ILE A 58 -0.29 0.01 4.04
N TRP A 59 -0.29 -1.02 3.19
CA TRP A 59 0.88 -1.74 2.74
C TRP A 59 0.98 -1.58 1.22
N VAL A 60 2.04 -0.93 0.77
CA VAL A 60 2.42 -0.83 -0.64
C VAL A 60 3.63 -1.73 -0.80
N VAL A 61 3.39 -3.01 -1.11
CA VAL A 61 4.41 -4.05 -1.11
C VAL A 61 4.36 -4.76 -2.45
N GLY A 62 5.34 -4.44 -3.29
CA GLY A 62 5.47 -4.93 -4.65
C GLY A 62 6.40 -4.02 -5.42
N THR A 63 5.90 -3.08 -6.23
CA THR A 63 6.74 -2.03 -6.87
C THR A 63 7.21 -0.95 -5.89
N GLY A 64 6.56 -0.81 -4.74
CA GLY A 64 7.02 0.02 -3.63
C GLY A 64 6.92 1.53 -3.87
N GLU A 65 5.92 2.01 -4.60
CA GLU A 65 5.69 3.45 -4.79
C GLU A 65 4.41 3.94 -4.11
N PHE A 66 4.57 4.89 -3.19
CA PHE A 66 3.47 5.61 -2.58
C PHE A 66 3.52 7.09 -2.97
N LEU A 67 2.49 7.53 -3.69
CA LEU A 67 2.26 8.92 -4.02
C LEU A 67 1.03 9.44 -3.28
N ARG A 68 1.20 10.53 -2.56
CA ARG A 68 0.08 11.29 -1.99
C ARG A 68 0.14 12.70 -2.50
N SER A 69 -0.93 13.16 -3.17
CA SER A 69 -0.96 14.47 -3.80
C SER A 69 -2.24 15.27 -3.54
N GLY A 70 -2.15 16.59 -3.71
CA GLY A 70 -3.33 17.48 -3.74
C GLY A 70 -3.43 18.51 -2.62
N ALA A 71 -4.41 19.40 -2.74
CA ALA A 71 -4.58 20.56 -1.85
C ALA A 71 -5.58 20.33 -0.69
N GLY A 72 -5.91 19.07 -0.39
CA GLY A 72 -6.94 18.68 0.57
C GLY A 72 -6.46 18.51 2.01
N ASN A 73 -7.40 18.21 2.90
CA ASN A 73 -7.22 17.97 4.33
C ASN A 73 -7.48 16.49 4.72
N GLY A 74 -7.31 15.55 3.78
CA GLY A 74 -7.54 14.14 4.06
C GLY A 74 -6.38 13.51 4.81
N ASP A 75 -6.64 12.87 5.95
CA ASP A 75 -5.58 12.32 6.81
C ASP A 75 -5.43 10.80 6.66
N ILE A 76 -4.19 10.34 6.67
CA ILE A 76 -3.84 8.92 6.70
C ILE A 76 -3.36 8.58 8.12
N SER A 77 -4.09 7.72 8.82
CA SER A 77 -3.85 7.43 10.24
C SER A 77 -3.92 5.93 10.53
N GLY A 78 -2.81 5.33 10.96
CA GLY A 78 -2.71 3.90 11.27
C GLY A 78 -1.28 3.44 11.19
N GLY A 79 -0.84 3.04 10.00
CA GLY A 79 0.56 2.77 9.69
C GLY A 79 0.76 2.61 8.19
N LEU A 80 1.92 3.00 7.67
CA LEU A 80 2.27 2.86 6.27
C LEU A 80 3.54 2.03 6.15
N VAL A 81 3.50 1.00 5.32
CA VAL A 81 4.65 0.21 4.89
C VAL A 81 4.77 0.37 3.39
N VAL A 82 5.96 0.73 2.91
CA VAL A 82 6.29 0.81 1.49
C VAL A 82 7.54 -0.04 1.29
N ALA A 83 7.48 -1.02 0.39
CA ALA A 83 8.57 -1.93 0.10
C ALA A 83 8.56 -2.31 -1.38
N ASP A 84 9.69 -2.11 -2.04
CA ASP A 84 9.92 -2.58 -3.41
C ASP A 84 10.56 -3.98 -3.36
N VAL A 85 9.79 -4.98 -3.73
CA VAL A 85 10.21 -6.39 -3.80
C VAL A 85 10.17 -6.94 -5.22
N ALA A 86 9.76 -6.13 -6.20
CA ALA A 86 9.59 -6.52 -7.61
C ALA A 86 10.89 -6.44 -8.42
N GLY A 87 11.98 -5.92 -7.83
CA GLY A 87 13.25 -5.77 -8.54
C GLY A 87 13.20 -4.72 -9.65
N PRO A 88 14.25 -4.62 -10.48
CA PRO A 88 14.38 -3.53 -11.47
C PRO A 88 13.39 -3.60 -12.63
N ASP A 89 12.85 -4.79 -12.96
CA ASP A 89 11.87 -4.92 -14.03
C ASP A 89 10.44 -4.50 -13.60
N ARG A 90 10.23 -4.35 -12.28
CA ARG A 90 8.96 -3.96 -11.63
C ARG A 90 7.82 -4.94 -11.87
N ILE A 91 8.13 -6.20 -12.16
CA ILE A 91 7.16 -7.26 -12.37
C ILE A 91 7.31 -8.24 -11.22
N LEU A 92 6.24 -8.47 -10.47
CA LEU A 92 6.28 -9.48 -9.41
C LEU A 92 6.30 -10.90 -9.96
N PHE A 93 6.91 -11.79 -9.18
CA PHE A 93 7.03 -13.22 -9.44
C PHE A 93 7.98 -13.56 -10.59
N THR A 94 9.02 -12.74 -10.78
CA THR A 94 10.12 -12.94 -11.72
C THR A 94 11.41 -13.34 -10.99
N ASP A 95 12.44 -13.71 -11.77
CA ASP A 95 13.72 -14.15 -11.21
C ASP A 95 14.50 -13.02 -10.52
N ASP A 96 14.21 -11.75 -10.81
CA ASP A 96 14.83 -10.57 -10.22
C ASP A 96 14.07 -10.01 -8.99
N ASP A 97 12.99 -10.67 -8.57
CA ASP A 97 12.33 -10.36 -7.30
C ASP A 97 13.35 -10.40 -6.15
N CYS A 98 13.39 -9.32 -5.37
CA CYS A 98 14.33 -9.16 -4.27
C CYS A 98 15.81 -9.28 -4.66
N SER A 99 16.20 -9.09 -5.93
CA SER A 99 17.61 -9.08 -6.33
C SER A 99 18.31 -7.74 -6.11
N GLY A 100 17.66 -6.78 -5.42
CA GLY A 100 18.20 -5.44 -5.27
C GLY A 100 18.08 -4.58 -6.53
N GLU A 101 18.87 -3.51 -6.59
CA GLU A 101 18.80 -2.50 -7.66
C GLU A 101 19.44 -2.97 -8.98
N ASP A 102 20.36 -3.94 -8.93
CA ASP A 102 21.10 -4.39 -10.12
C ASP A 102 20.42 -5.51 -10.93
N GLY A 103 19.35 -6.10 -10.40
CA GLY A 103 18.56 -7.12 -11.09
C GLY A 103 19.23 -8.50 -11.13
N THR A 104 20.32 -8.69 -10.36
CA THR A 104 21.16 -9.88 -10.41
C THR A 104 21.09 -10.64 -9.09
N PRO A 105 20.38 -11.78 -9.03
CA PRO A 105 20.29 -12.55 -7.80
C PRO A 105 21.64 -13.09 -7.31
N GLY A 106 21.82 -13.12 -5.99
CA GLY A 106 23.00 -13.70 -5.33
C GLY A 106 24.13 -12.71 -5.13
N THR A 107 23.86 -11.41 -5.21
CA THR A 107 24.82 -10.32 -5.04
C THR A 107 24.71 -9.73 -3.65
N THR A 108 25.50 -8.68 -3.37
CA THR A 108 25.50 -8.02 -2.06
C THR A 108 24.32 -7.08 -1.84
N ASP A 109 23.59 -6.73 -2.89
CA ASP A 109 22.42 -5.85 -2.88
C ASP A 109 21.09 -6.61 -2.91
N ASP A 110 21.10 -7.96 -2.92
CA ASP A 110 19.91 -8.79 -2.71
C ASP A 110 19.05 -8.28 -1.53
N GLY A 111 17.77 -8.11 -1.79
CA GLY A 111 16.76 -7.68 -0.83
C GLY A 111 15.75 -6.70 -1.45
N VAL A 112 15.10 -5.96 -0.55
CA VAL A 112 14.13 -4.92 -0.92
C VAL A 112 14.87 -3.80 -1.65
N ALA A 113 14.42 -3.46 -2.85
CA ALA A 113 14.93 -2.34 -3.62
C ALA A 113 14.45 -0.99 -3.02
N SER A 114 14.87 0.11 -3.64
CA SER A 114 14.55 1.45 -3.14
C SER A 114 13.07 1.78 -3.33
N SER A 115 12.35 1.91 -2.21
CA SER A 115 10.95 2.37 -2.23
C SER A 115 10.84 3.89 -2.30
N THR A 116 9.78 4.38 -2.92
CA THR A 116 9.47 5.81 -2.97
C THR A 116 8.27 6.17 -2.11
N TYR A 117 8.46 7.19 -1.28
CA TYR A 117 7.39 7.80 -0.49
C TYR A 117 7.36 9.29 -0.82
N HIS A 118 6.30 9.72 -1.48
CA HIS A 118 6.13 11.09 -1.93
C HIS A 118 4.85 11.70 -1.40
N VAL A 119 4.96 12.88 -0.78
CA VAL A 119 3.82 13.65 -0.29
C VAL A 119 3.90 15.06 -0.85
N ASP A 120 3.10 15.30 -1.88
CA ASP A 120 3.20 16.42 -2.78
C ASP A 120 1.89 17.19 -2.90
N GLY A 121 1.74 18.26 -2.12
CA GLY A 121 0.52 19.04 -2.17
C GLY A 121 0.55 20.31 -1.35
N ALA A 122 -0.36 21.22 -1.68
CA ALA A 122 -0.56 22.49 -0.96
C ALA A 122 -1.52 22.37 0.24
N GLY A 123 -1.93 21.14 0.59
CA GLY A 123 -2.90 20.84 1.65
C GLY A 123 -2.28 20.80 3.06
N ASN A 124 -3.13 20.78 4.08
CA ASN A 124 -2.74 20.72 5.50
C ASN A 124 -2.90 19.33 6.11
N SER A 125 -2.73 18.30 5.30
CA SER A 125 -3.04 16.92 5.67
C SER A 125 -1.86 16.20 6.29
N VAL A 126 -2.16 15.20 7.10
CA VAL A 126 -1.17 14.44 7.86
C VAL A 126 -1.19 12.97 7.44
N THR A 127 -0.01 12.44 7.14
CA THR A 127 0.24 10.99 7.14
C THR A 127 0.94 10.64 8.45
N GLY A 128 0.31 9.84 9.30
CA GLY A 128 0.80 9.58 10.64
C GLY A 128 0.52 8.16 11.14
N TYR A 129 1.37 7.71 12.05
CA TYR A 129 1.16 6.46 12.78
C TYR A 129 0.16 6.66 13.91
N CYS A 130 -0.78 5.71 14.04
CA CYS A 130 -1.74 5.65 15.14
C CYS A 130 -1.89 4.19 15.54
N SER A 131 -1.35 3.82 16.70
CA SER A 131 -1.38 2.44 17.21
C SER A 131 -2.81 1.93 17.40
N GLU A 132 -3.74 2.80 17.79
CA GLU A 132 -5.16 2.41 17.97
C GLU A 132 -5.79 1.95 16.65
N TYR A 133 -5.66 2.72 15.57
CA TYR A 133 -6.16 2.31 14.26
C TYR A 133 -5.35 1.17 13.64
N PHE A 134 -4.04 1.14 13.88
CA PHE A 134 -3.21 0.03 13.44
C PHE A 134 -3.66 -1.30 14.07
N ASP A 135 -3.79 -1.33 15.41
CA ASP A 135 -4.18 -2.54 16.14
C ASP A 135 -5.65 -2.92 15.90
N ALA A 136 -6.56 -1.95 15.79
CA ALA A 136 -7.98 -2.21 15.54
C ALA A 136 -8.25 -2.87 14.19
N TYR A 137 -7.41 -2.58 13.18
CA TYR A 137 -7.64 -3.04 11.81
C TYR A 137 -6.66 -4.10 11.33
N ARG A 138 -5.48 -4.26 11.95
CA ARG A 138 -4.59 -5.40 11.63
C ARG A 138 -5.23 -6.76 11.96
N SER A 139 -6.16 -6.80 12.91
CA SER A 139 -6.86 -8.03 13.30
C SER A 139 -8.02 -8.40 12.38
N LEU A 140 -8.31 -7.61 11.34
CA LEU A 140 -9.37 -7.95 10.36
C LEU A 140 -9.08 -9.26 9.62
N ARG A 141 -7.84 -9.76 9.68
CA ARG A 141 -7.46 -11.15 9.45
C ARG A 141 -6.30 -11.52 10.39
N PRO A 142 -6.31 -12.63 11.16
CA PRO A 142 -5.06 -13.33 11.32
C PRO A 142 -4.62 -13.73 9.90
N LEU A 143 -3.49 -13.20 9.42
CA LEU A 143 -2.90 -13.68 8.17
C LEU A 143 -2.71 -15.19 8.33
N GLU A 144 -3.56 -15.97 7.67
CA GLU A 144 -3.35 -17.41 7.59
C GLU A 144 -2.19 -17.60 6.62
N ILE A 145 -1.08 -18.13 7.13
CA ILE A 145 0.04 -18.52 6.28
C ILE A 145 -0.46 -19.74 5.49
N VAL A 146 -0.94 -19.50 4.28
CA VAL A 146 -1.46 -20.56 3.40
C VAL A 146 -0.31 -21.32 2.74
N ASP A 147 0.77 -20.59 2.41
CA ASP A 147 2.00 -21.14 1.85
C ASP A 147 3.17 -20.21 2.15
N PHE A 148 4.39 -20.73 2.19
CA PHE A 148 5.61 -19.95 2.31
C PHE A 148 6.54 -20.39 1.19
N ARG A 149 6.61 -19.58 0.12
CA ARG A 149 7.50 -19.85 -1.00
C ARG A 149 8.83 -19.17 -0.74
N GLN A 150 9.76 -19.92 -0.16
CA GLN A 150 11.18 -19.64 -0.25
C GLN A 150 11.73 -20.66 -1.24
N ASP A 151 12.11 -20.22 -2.43
CA ASP A 151 12.93 -21.01 -3.34
C ASP A 151 14.41 -20.96 -2.90
#